data_AF-A0A3M1VUK2-F1
#
_entry.id   AF-A0A3M1VUK2-F1
#
_cell.length_a   1.000
_cell.length_b   1.000
_cell.length_c   1.000
_cell.angle_alpha   90.00
_cell.angle_beta   90.00
_cell.angle_gamma   90.00
#
_symmetry.space_group_name_H-M   'P 1'
#
loop_
_entity.id
_entity.type
_entity.pdbx_description
1 polymer ?
#
loop_
_entity_poly.entity_id
_entity_poly.type
_entity_poly.pdbx_seq_one_letter_code
_entity_poly.pdbx_strand_id
1 'polypeptide(L)'
;MRQRSTVDPVELEIFKSLYASVAEEMGAVLRRTAFSANIKERRDYSCAVFDRCGRLIAQGDHMPVHLGSMPLSVRAALAAVDPGPGDIVILNDPYAGGTHLPDVTMVSAVFADPAEEKRTKAISPGSRRSTAPQPLFYVANRAHHSDIGGATPGSMGTATEVFQE
;
A
#
# COMPACT_ATOMS: atom_id res chain seq x y z
N MET A 1 -9.25 32.37 18.48
CA MET A 1 -8.10 31.82 17.74
C MET A 1 -7.94 30.37 18.15
N ARG A 2 -8.10 29.41 17.22
CA ARG A 2 -7.90 27.98 17.52
C ARG A 2 -6.41 27.73 17.76
N GLN A 3 -6.05 27.17 18.91
CA GLN A 3 -4.70 26.66 19.18
C GLN A 3 -4.31 25.70 18.05
N ARG A 4 -3.23 26.02 17.32
CA ARG A 4 -2.53 25.02 16.52
C ARG A 4 -1.96 24.03 17.52
N SER A 5 -2.41 22.78 17.48
CA SER A 5 -1.74 21.67 18.15
C SER A 5 -0.30 21.64 17.66
N THR A 6 0.63 22.07 18.52
CA THR A 6 2.06 22.01 18.25
C THR A 6 2.45 20.53 18.30
N VAL A 7 2.65 19.92 17.13
CA VAL A 7 3.21 18.57 17.03
C VAL A 7 4.59 18.59 17.68
N ASP A 8 4.83 17.71 18.65
CA ASP A 8 6.16 17.57 19.27
C ASP A 8 7.15 17.07 18.20
N PRO A 9 8.23 17.81 17.90
CA PRO A 9 9.22 17.38 16.91
C PRO A 9 9.87 16.04 17.24
N VAL A 10 10.02 15.69 18.53
CA VAL A 10 10.56 14.40 18.96
C VAL A 10 9.59 13.28 18.60
N GLU A 11 8.32 13.45 18.96
CA GLU A 11 7.27 12.48 18.64
C GLU A 11 7.12 12.30 17.12
N LEU A 12 7.17 13.39 16.34
CA LEU A 12 7.10 13.34 14.88
C LEU A 12 8.24 12.50 14.28
N GLU A 13 9.47 12.69 14.74
CA GLU A 13 10.62 11.96 14.21
C GLU A 13 10.58 10.47 14.59
N ILE A 14 10.10 10.16 15.80
CA ILE A 14 9.86 8.77 16.23
C ILE A 14 8.83 8.11 15.29
N PHE A 15 7.67 8.72 15.07
CA PHE A 15 6.64 8.14 14.21
C PHE A 15 7.09 8.03 12.75
N LYS A 16 7.79 9.03 12.22
CA LYS A 16 8.38 8.96 10.88
C LYS A 16 9.30 7.74 10.73
N SER A 17 10.18 7.52 11.71
CA SER A 17 11.10 6.37 11.70
C SER A 17 10.36 5.03 11.83
N LEU A 18 9.33 4.97 12.68
CA LEU A 18 8.50 3.77 12.84
C LEU A 18 7.76 3.40 11.55
N TYR A 19 7.10 4.36 10.89
CA TYR A 19 6.38 4.08 9.65
C TYR A 19 7.33 3.70 8.50
N ALA A 20 8.49 4.34 8.40
CA ALA A 20 9.53 3.95 7.43
C ALA A 20 10.01 2.52 7.68
N SER A 21 10.30 2.17 8.94
CA SER A 21 10.74 0.82 9.32
C SER A 21 9.71 -0.25 8.96
N VAL A 22 8.41 0.01 9.13
CA VAL A 22 7.36 -0.93 8.71
C VAL A 22 7.41 -1.20 7.20
N ALA A 23 7.52 -0.16 6.38
CA ALA A 23 7.61 -0.31 4.94
C ALA A 23 8.89 -1.07 4.51
N GLU A 24 10.02 -0.80 5.16
CA GLU A 24 11.28 -1.52 4.93
C GLU A 24 11.21 -2.99 5.32
N GLU A 25 10.62 -3.32 6.47
CA GLU A 25 10.46 -4.70 6.92
C GLU A 25 9.52 -5.50 6.02
N MET A 26 8.39 -4.91 5.59
CA MET A 26 7.51 -5.50 4.58
C MET A 26 8.30 -5.85 3.30
N GLY A 27 9.13 -4.92 2.83
CA GLY A 27 9.98 -5.11 1.67
C GLY A 27 11.04 -6.20 1.87
N ALA A 28 11.66 -6.25 3.05
CA ALA A 28 12.65 -7.26 3.40
C ALA A 28 12.05 -8.67 3.41
N VAL A 29 10.84 -8.83 3.95
CA VAL A 29 10.10 -10.10 3.94
C VAL A 29 9.77 -10.50 2.50
N LEU A 30 9.14 -9.60 1.73
CA LEU A 30 8.76 -9.85 0.34
C LEU A 30 9.96 -10.33 -0.49
N ARG A 31 11.10 -9.65 -0.39
CA ARG A 31 12.34 -10.03 -1.08
C ARG A 31 12.87 -11.39 -0.65
N ARG A 32 12.83 -11.71 0.64
CA ARG A 32 13.37 -12.97 1.19
C ARG A 32 12.52 -14.17 0.80
N THR A 33 11.21 -13.99 0.67
CA THR A 33 10.26 -15.06 0.33
C THR A 33 10.03 -15.20 -1.17
N ALA A 34 10.47 -14.25 -1.98
CA ALA A 34 10.27 -14.29 -3.43
C ALA A 34 11.14 -15.36 -4.13
N PHE A 35 10.52 -16.07 -5.07
CA PHE A 35 11.21 -16.93 -6.03
C PHE A 35 11.71 -16.15 -7.26
N SER A 36 11.02 -15.08 -7.65
CA SER A 36 11.35 -14.28 -8.84
C SER A 36 12.65 -13.50 -8.67
N ALA A 37 13.55 -13.59 -9.64
CA ALA A 37 14.78 -12.79 -9.70
C ALA A 37 14.48 -11.28 -9.81
N ASN A 38 13.36 -10.89 -10.42
CA ASN A 38 12.93 -9.48 -10.49
C ASN A 38 12.74 -8.89 -9.08
N ILE A 39 12.18 -9.67 -8.16
CA ILE A 39 11.94 -9.23 -6.78
C ILE A 39 13.19 -9.47 -5.92
N LYS A 40 13.77 -10.68 -5.97
CA LYS A 40 14.85 -11.11 -5.07
C LYS A 40 16.17 -10.40 -5.35
N GLU A 41 16.51 -10.21 -6.62
CA GLU A 41 17.81 -9.69 -7.07
C GLU A 41 17.68 -8.25 -7.56
N ARG A 42 16.73 -7.99 -8.48
CA ARG A 42 16.55 -6.64 -9.06
C ARG A 42 15.78 -5.68 -8.15
N ARG A 43 15.10 -6.21 -7.12
CA ARG A 43 14.30 -5.45 -6.14
C ARG A 43 13.21 -4.61 -6.78
N ASP A 44 12.59 -5.16 -7.81
CA ASP A 44 11.49 -4.55 -8.52
C ASP A 44 10.17 -4.75 -7.76
N TYR A 45 10.08 -4.07 -6.62
CA TYR A 45 8.93 -4.06 -5.74
C TYR A 45 8.92 -2.78 -4.90
N SER A 46 7.79 -2.44 -4.30
CA SER A 46 7.72 -1.41 -3.26
C SER A 46 6.65 -1.76 -2.24
N CYS A 47 6.86 -1.31 -1.02
CA CYS A 47 5.96 -1.51 0.11
C CYS A 47 5.65 -0.14 0.70
N ALA A 48 4.39 0.07 1.09
CA ALA A 48 3.94 1.37 1.57
C ALA A 48 2.88 1.27 2.65
N VAL A 49 2.86 2.28 3.50
CA VAL A 49 1.86 2.52 4.55
C VAL A 49 1.08 3.77 4.19
N PHE A 50 -0.25 3.67 4.28
CA PHE A 50 -1.20 4.73 3.99
C PHE A 50 -2.06 5.01 5.22
N ASP A 51 -2.49 6.26 5.39
CA ASP A 51 -3.44 6.61 6.43
C ASP A 51 -4.84 6.05 6.13
N ARG A 52 -5.77 6.20 7.08
CA ARG A 52 -7.18 5.79 6.93
C ARG A 52 -7.94 6.38 5.75
N CYS A 53 -7.40 7.43 5.11
CA CYS A 53 -7.97 8.07 3.93
C CYS A 53 -7.26 7.64 2.64
N GLY A 54 -6.33 6.68 2.70
CA GLY A 54 -5.55 6.22 1.56
C GLY A 54 -4.44 7.18 1.13
N ARG A 55 -3.99 8.09 2.00
CA ARG A 55 -2.87 9.02 1.72
C ARG A 55 -1.55 8.39 2.15
N LEU A 56 -0.54 8.48 1.30
CA LEU A 56 0.77 7.87 1.55
C LEU A 56 1.44 8.48 2.80
N ILE A 57 1.89 7.64 3.72
CA ILE A 57 2.65 8.02 4.91
C ILE A 57 4.14 7.69 4.72
N ALA A 58 4.42 6.44 4.32
CA ALA A 58 5.78 5.93 4.16
C ALA A 58 5.82 4.92 3.02
N GLN A 59 6.93 4.87 2.29
CA GLN A 59 7.17 3.93 1.20
C GLN A 59 8.64 3.52 1.19
N GLY A 60 8.92 2.24 0.95
CA GLY A 60 10.26 1.75 0.65
C GLY A 60 10.79 2.30 -0.67
N ASP A 61 12.06 2.69 -0.69
CA ASP A 61 12.73 3.44 -1.76
C ASP A 61 13.17 2.61 -2.98
N HIS A 62 12.71 1.37 -3.10
CA HIS A 62 13.34 0.39 -3.98
C HIS A 62 13.09 0.62 -5.49
N MET A 63 12.00 1.30 -5.87
CA MET A 63 11.69 1.58 -7.27
C MET A 63 11.01 2.97 -7.46
N PRO A 64 11.69 3.96 -8.08
CA PRO A 64 11.17 5.33 -8.17
C PRO A 64 9.82 5.48 -8.87
N VAL A 65 9.52 4.66 -9.89
CA VAL A 65 8.25 4.73 -10.62
C VAL A 65 7.05 4.43 -9.71
N HIS A 66 7.25 3.66 -8.64
CA HIS A 66 6.19 3.34 -7.68
C HIS A 66 5.81 4.54 -6.80
N LEU A 67 6.72 5.50 -6.56
CA LEU A 67 6.46 6.67 -5.71
C LEU A 67 5.27 7.51 -6.19
N GLY A 68 5.12 7.65 -7.52
CA GLY A 68 4.02 8.41 -8.12
C GLY A 68 2.77 7.58 -8.39
N SER A 69 2.94 6.31 -8.74
CA SER A 69 1.86 5.47 -9.29
C SER A 69 1.12 4.67 -8.21
N MET A 70 1.81 4.18 -7.17
CA MET A 70 1.19 3.37 -6.12
C MET A 70 0.08 4.10 -5.35
N PRO A 71 0.20 5.41 -4.97
CA PRO A 71 -0.89 6.13 -4.34
C PRO A 71 -2.16 6.23 -5.21
N LEU A 72 -2.00 6.25 -6.54
CA LEU A 72 -3.14 6.23 -7.47
C LEU A 72 -3.83 4.87 -7.47
N SER A 73 -3.08 3.77 -7.45
CA SER A 73 -3.64 2.42 -7.33
C SER A 73 -4.38 2.20 -6.03
N VAL A 74 -3.82 2.64 -4.90
CA VAL A 74 -4.50 2.52 -3.60
C VAL A 74 -5.80 3.32 -3.59
N ARG A 75 -5.80 4.54 -4.15
CA ARG A 75 -7.03 5.31 -4.32
C ARG A 75 -8.07 4.61 -5.20
N ALA A 76 -7.65 4.00 -6.32
CA ALA A 76 -8.54 3.26 -7.20
C ALA A 76 -9.13 2.02 -6.50
N ALA A 77 -8.29 1.26 -5.78
CA ALA A 77 -8.71 0.10 -5.00
C ALA A 77 -9.77 0.47 -3.96
N LEU A 78 -9.53 1.51 -3.16
CA LEU A 78 -10.45 1.97 -2.11
C LEU A 78 -11.70 2.67 -2.64
N ALA A 79 -11.68 3.16 -3.88
CA ALA A 79 -12.88 3.68 -4.55
C ALA A 79 -13.77 2.55 -5.07
N ALA A 80 -13.18 1.41 -5.44
CA ALA A 80 -13.89 0.25 -5.98
C ALA A 80 -14.40 -0.70 -4.88
N VAL A 81 -13.65 -0.84 -3.79
CA VAL A 81 -13.91 -1.82 -2.72
C VAL A 81 -13.69 -1.18 -1.36
N ASP A 82 -14.56 -1.51 -0.39
CA ASP A 82 -14.36 -1.22 1.03
C ASP A 82 -13.85 -2.50 1.73
N PRO A 83 -12.53 -2.73 1.81
CA PRO A 83 -11.96 -4.00 2.29
C PRO A 83 -12.19 -4.20 3.79
N GLY A 84 -12.79 -5.33 4.16
CA GLY A 84 -12.98 -5.75 5.53
C GLY A 84 -11.74 -6.41 6.15
N PRO A 85 -11.81 -6.79 7.44
CA PRO A 85 -10.71 -7.49 8.11
C PRO A 85 -10.36 -8.81 7.39
N GLY A 86 -9.10 -8.94 6.98
CA GLY A 86 -8.59 -10.12 6.26
C GLY A 86 -8.71 -10.05 4.74
N ASP A 87 -9.41 -9.05 4.20
CA ASP A 87 -9.52 -8.87 2.76
C ASP A 87 -8.24 -8.30 2.15
N ILE A 88 -8.01 -8.66 0.89
CA ILE A 88 -6.93 -8.13 0.06
C ILE A 88 -7.51 -7.74 -1.29
N VAL A 89 -7.36 -6.47 -1.65
CA VAL A 89 -7.69 -5.96 -2.98
C VAL A 89 -6.46 -6.08 -3.88
N ILE A 90 -6.62 -6.68 -5.05
CA ILE A 90 -5.54 -6.87 -6.02
C ILE A 90 -5.89 -6.11 -7.30
N LEU A 91 -4.94 -5.33 -7.81
CA LEU A 91 -5.09 -4.60 -9.06
C LEU A 91 -3.76 -4.44 -9.79
N ASN A 92 -3.83 -4.39 -11.12
CA ASN A 92 -2.71 -4.15 -12.01
C ASN A 92 -3.09 -3.28 -13.22
N ASP A 93 -4.28 -2.69 -13.24
CA ASP A 93 -4.75 -1.86 -14.34
C ASP A 93 -3.85 -0.61 -14.52
N PRO A 94 -3.15 -0.47 -15.67
CA PRO A 94 -2.27 0.67 -15.93
C PRO A 94 -3.01 2.01 -15.97
N TYR A 95 -4.31 2.01 -16.27
CA TYR A 95 -5.15 3.22 -16.26
C TYR A 95 -5.64 3.60 -14.85
N ALA A 96 -5.48 2.69 -13.88
CA ALA A 96 -5.86 2.88 -12.48
C ALA A 96 -4.63 2.94 -11.55
N GLY A 97 -3.55 3.58 -12.00
CA GLY A 97 -2.33 3.77 -11.21
C GLY A 97 -1.31 2.63 -11.30
N GLY A 98 -1.59 1.61 -12.11
CA GLY A 98 -0.57 0.69 -12.58
C GLY A 98 0.43 1.40 -13.49
N THR A 99 1.59 0.81 -13.68
CA THR A 99 2.68 1.30 -14.54
C THR A 99 2.73 0.53 -15.86
N HIS A 100 2.36 -0.75 -15.78
CA HIS A 100 2.16 -1.74 -16.83
C HIS A 100 1.50 -2.97 -16.15
N LEU A 101 0.91 -3.88 -16.90
CA LEU A 101 0.16 -5.01 -16.36
C LEU A 101 0.95 -5.96 -15.45
N PRO A 102 2.27 -6.16 -15.64
CA PRO A 102 3.04 -7.03 -14.74
C PRO A 102 3.27 -6.46 -13.34
N ASP A 103 3.00 -5.16 -13.10
CA ASP A 103 3.10 -4.56 -11.78
C ASP A 103 1.81 -4.76 -10.99
N VAL A 104 1.79 -5.84 -10.21
CA VAL A 104 0.63 -6.21 -9.40
C VAL A 104 0.71 -5.51 -8.05
N THR A 105 -0.34 -4.77 -7.71
CA THR A 105 -0.50 -4.11 -6.41
C THR A 105 -1.51 -4.89 -5.57
N MET A 106 -1.15 -5.16 -4.32
CA MET A 106 -2.02 -5.75 -3.30
C MET A 106 -2.20 -4.73 -2.18
N VAL A 107 -3.46 -4.46 -1.80
CA VAL A 107 -3.83 -3.50 -0.77
C VAL A 107 -4.63 -4.20 0.31
N SER A 108 -4.26 -4.01 1.57
CA SER A 108 -4.98 -4.56 2.72
C SER A 108 -5.24 -3.49 3.78
N ALA A 109 -6.42 -3.57 4.40
CA ALA A 109 -6.83 -2.71 5.50
C ALA A 109 -6.37 -3.28 6.83
N VAL A 110 -5.83 -2.43 7.70
CA VAL A 110 -5.39 -2.83 9.03
C VAL A 110 -6.33 -2.27 10.08
N PHE A 111 -6.84 -3.17 10.92
CA PHE A 111 -7.82 -2.87 11.95
C PHE A 111 -7.18 -2.97 13.33
N ALA A 112 -7.73 -2.22 14.29
CA ALA A 112 -7.37 -2.39 15.69
C ALA A 112 -7.80 -3.79 16.17
N ASP A 113 -7.02 -4.37 17.08
CA ASP A 113 -7.51 -5.50 17.86
C ASP A 113 -8.77 -5.05 18.64
N PRO A 114 -9.84 -5.89 18.72
CA PRO A 114 -11.03 -5.60 19.52
C PRO A 114 -10.74 -5.14 20.96
N ALA A 115 -9.65 -5.62 21.58
CA ALA A 115 -9.23 -5.19 22.91
C ALA A 115 -8.70 -3.74 22.93
N GLU A 116 -7.92 -3.36 21.92
CA GLU A 116 -7.33 -2.02 21.75
C GLU A 116 -8.34 -0.99 21.20
N GLU A 117 -9.38 -1.44 20.50
CA GLU A 117 -10.45 -0.60 19.97
C GLU A 117 -11.23 0.11 21.09
N LYS A 118 -11.35 -0.51 22.27
CA LYS A 118 -11.96 0.12 23.46
C LYS A 118 -11.10 1.24 24.04
N ARG A 119 -9.78 1.13 23.95
CA ARG A 119 -8.81 2.09 24.49
C ARG A 119 -8.67 3.32 23.60
N THR A 120 -8.67 3.14 22.29
CA THR A 120 -8.63 4.22 21.29
C THR A 120 -9.92 5.04 21.23
N LYS A 121 -11.10 4.41 21.41
CA LYS A 121 -12.40 5.12 21.52
C LYS A 121 -12.48 6.07 22.72
N ALA A 122 -11.71 5.84 23.78
CA ALA A 122 -11.65 6.73 24.95
C ALA A 122 -10.89 8.05 24.69
N ILE A 123 -10.01 8.09 23.68
CA ILE A 123 -9.14 9.24 23.37
C ILE A 123 -9.83 10.23 22.39
N SER A 124 -10.86 9.81 21.66
CA SER A 124 -11.61 10.67 20.71
C SER A 124 -13.12 10.50 20.89
N PRO A 125 -13.77 11.22 21.83
CA PRO A 125 -15.14 10.95 22.27
C PRO A 125 -16.26 11.35 21.29
N GLY A 126 -15.94 11.73 20.04
CA GLY A 126 -16.88 12.42 19.15
C GLY A 126 -17.36 11.67 17.90
N SER A 127 -16.87 10.46 17.63
CA SER A 127 -17.19 9.75 16.39
C SER A 127 -18.59 9.10 16.45
N ARG A 128 -19.57 9.67 15.74
CA ARG A 128 -20.91 9.08 15.56
C ARG A 128 -20.77 7.74 14.83
N ARG A 129 -21.33 6.69 15.45
CA ARG A 129 -21.09 5.27 15.18
C ARG A 129 -21.58 4.82 13.79
N SER A 130 -20.63 4.46 12.92
CA SER A 130 -20.77 3.24 12.13
C SER A 130 -20.53 2.04 13.06
N THR A 131 -21.33 0.98 12.93
CA THR A 131 -21.14 -0.27 13.69
C THR A 131 -20.06 -1.16 13.08
N ALA A 132 -19.61 -0.86 11.86
CA ALA A 132 -18.55 -1.60 11.19
C ALA A 132 -17.17 -1.15 11.72
N PRO A 133 -16.23 -2.09 11.93
CA PRO A 133 -14.86 -1.74 12.29
C PRO A 133 -14.26 -0.81 11.23
N GLN A 134 -13.52 0.19 11.67
CA GLN A 134 -12.89 1.17 10.77
C GLN A 134 -11.39 0.86 10.66
N PRO A 135 -10.81 0.89 9.46
CA PRO A 135 -9.38 0.71 9.30
C PRO A 135 -8.62 1.86 9.96
N LEU A 136 -7.52 1.52 10.64
CA LEU A 136 -6.57 2.47 11.20
C LEU A 136 -5.63 3.01 10.09
N PHE A 137 -5.20 2.12 9.21
CA PHE A 137 -4.29 2.38 8.10
C PHE A 137 -4.52 1.33 6.99
N TYR A 138 -3.94 1.58 5.83
CA TYR A 138 -3.80 0.58 4.78
C TYR A 138 -2.33 0.31 4.52
N VAL A 139 -2.04 -0.92 4.12
CA VAL A 139 -0.72 -1.33 3.65
C VAL A 139 -0.83 -1.77 2.20
N ALA A 140 0.17 -1.46 1.40
CA ALA A 140 0.23 -1.92 0.02
C ALA A 140 1.60 -2.47 -0.34
N ASN A 141 1.60 -3.54 -1.13
CA ASN A 141 2.76 -4.11 -1.77
C ASN A 141 2.55 -4.05 -3.28
N ARG A 142 3.54 -3.61 -4.03
CA ARG A 142 3.61 -3.78 -5.48
C ARG A 142 4.85 -4.58 -5.83
N ALA A 143 4.71 -5.55 -6.72
CA ALA A 143 5.83 -6.32 -7.21
C ALA A 143 5.70 -6.60 -8.70
N HIS A 144 6.86 -6.60 -9.38
CA HIS A 144 6.92 -6.86 -10.80
C HIS A 144 6.96 -8.36 -11.09
N HIS A 145 5.90 -8.86 -11.72
CA HIS A 145 5.85 -10.22 -12.23
C HIS A 145 6.60 -10.34 -13.55
N SER A 146 7.27 -11.47 -13.77
CA SER A 146 8.06 -11.68 -14.99
C SER A 146 7.22 -11.97 -16.23
N ASP A 147 5.95 -12.32 -16.05
CA ASP A 147 5.00 -12.65 -17.11
C ASP A 147 3.58 -12.59 -16.49
N ILE A 148 2.59 -12.10 -17.25
CA ILE A 148 1.18 -12.01 -16.86
C ILE A 148 0.23 -12.63 -17.89
N GLY A 149 0.76 -13.31 -18.92
CA GLY A 149 -0.02 -13.97 -19.97
C GLY A 149 -0.26 -13.14 -21.23
N GLY A 150 0.58 -12.13 -21.50
CA GLY A 150 0.52 -11.32 -22.71
C GLY A 150 0.82 -12.07 -24.00
N ALA A 151 0.82 -11.35 -25.11
CA ALA A 151 1.02 -11.90 -26.47
C ALA A 151 2.41 -12.50 -26.70
N THR A 152 3.40 -12.09 -25.91
CA THR A 152 4.77 -12.62 -25.95
C THR A 152 5.23 -13.02 -24.55
N PRO A 153 5.99 -14.11 -24.38
CA PRO A 153 6.53 -14.47 -23.07
C PRO A 153 7.42 -13.36 -22.50
N GLY A 154 7.25 -13.08 -21.21
CA GLY A 154 7.97 -12.05 -20.48
C GLY A 154 7.11 -10.84 -20.10
N SER A 155 7.69 -9.91 -19.35
CA SER A 155 6.99 -8.73 -18.83
C SER A 155 7.11 -7.49 -19.73
N MET A 156 8.01 -7.52 -20.72
CA MET A 156 8.19 -6.46 -21.69
C MET A 156 8.18 -7.08 -23.08
N GLY A 157 7.10 -6.83 -23.82
CA GLY A 157 6.86 -7.38 -25.15
C GLY A 157 6.79 -6.32 -26.24
N THR A 158 6.48 -6.76 -27.45
CA THR A 158 6.21 -5.86 -28.60
C THR A 158 4.73 -5.47 -28.67
N ALA A 159 4.06 -5.37 -27.52
CA ALA A 159 2.64 -5.04 -27.46
C ALA A 159 2.40 -3.64 -28.05
N THR A 160 1.34 -3.52 -28.84
CA THR A 160 0.89 -2.26 -29.45
C THR A 160 -0.37 -1.73 -28.80
N GLU A 161 -1.09 -2.58 -28.08
CA GLU A 161 -2.30 -2.28 -27.33
C GLU A 161 -2.30 -3.07 -26.01
N VAL A 162 -3.00 -2.55 -24.98
CA VAL A 162 -3.04 -3.16 -23.64
C VAL A 162 -3.60 -4.59 -23.62
N PHE A 163 -4.46 -4.94 -24.59
CA PHE A 163 -5.04 -6.29 -24.69
C PHE A 163 -4.02 -7.36 -25.08
N GLN A 164 -2.82 -6.95 -25.50
CA GLN A 164 -1.71 -7.81 -25.92
C GLN A 164 -0.61 -7.90 -24.86
N GLU A 165 -0.73 -7.16 -23.77
CA GLU A 165 0.31 -7.04 -22.73
C GLU A 165 0.13 -8.07 -21.60
#